data_AF-A0A7C5DTJ4-F1
#
_entry.id   AF-A0A7C5DTJ4-F1
#
_cell.length_a   1.000
_cell.length_b   1.000
_cell.length_c   1.000
_cell.angle_alpha   90.00
_cell.angle_beta   90.00
_cell.angle_gamma   90.00
#
_symmetry.space_group_name_H-M   'P 1'
#
loop_
_entity.id
_entity.type
_entity.pdbx_description
1 polymer ?
#
loop_
_entity_poly.entity_id
_entity_poly.type
_entity_poly.pdbx_seq_one_letter_code
_entity_poly.pdbx_strand_id
1 'polypeptide(L)'
;KGFAYEHEGAVWFRIPKTGTTVVEDLLLGRVKFKNSELKDLVILRSDGTPTYNFACVVDDSDMEVTHVIRGDDHLNNTPKQLLICRALGREPPKFAHLPMILGPDKTKLSKRHGAVSVLEYKKRGFLPEALINFFARLGWSHGDQEIFSREELVELFDLSGVGKSAAVFDEAKLLWINHEWLKRADLGRLARLLSEYIVQEGVASEEQVLSLGEERLARAAELLRERNRTLVDMAHAARFLFPGELPWPKEARGLLAPELAGPLLKIAKALEGCQEFTPKAVEQALRGALAELGLPLKAVAQAIRVAITGRTVSPGLFDVISLAGRELVLARLRKAAEDARKGAK
;
A
#
# COMPACT_ATOMS: atom_id res chain seq x y z
N LYS A 1 -2.76 -30.24 43.04
CA LYS A 1 -3.59 -31.14 42.20
C LYS A 1 -2.77 -32.19 41.39
N GLY A 2 -1.46 -32.38 41.63
CA GLY A 2 -0.67 -33.45 40.97
C GLY A 2 -0.29 -33.22 39.50
N PHE A 3 -0.78 -32.14 38.88
CA PHE A 3 -0.52 -31.81 37.47
C PHE A 3 0.82 -31.12 37.21
N ALA A 4 1.58 -30.78 38.25
CA ALA A 4 2.88 -30.12 38.12
C ALA A 4 3.91 -30.71 39.08
N TYR A 5 5.18 -30.55 38.76
CA TYR A 5 6.33 -30.96 39.58
C TYR A 5 7.49 -29.99 39.41
N GLU A 6 8.38 -29.93 40.40
CA GLU A 6 9.62 -29.17 40.32
C GLU A 6 10.75 -30.04 39.78
N HIS A 7 11.57 -29.47 38.89
CA HIS A 7 12.77 -30.10 38.37
C HIS A 7 13.77 -29.03 37.94
N GLU A 8 15.01 -29.12 38.47
CA GLU A 8 16.10 -28.18 38.22
C GLU A 8 15.71 -26.70 38.48
N GLY A 9 14.96 -26.47 39.56
CA GLY A 9 14.50 -25.15 39.97
C GLY A 9 13.35 -24.57 39.15
N ALA A 10 12.88 -25.26 38.10
CA ALA A 10 11.72 -24.86 37.31
C ALA A 10 10.48 -25.69 37.67
N VAL A 11 9.28 -25.12 37.45
CA VAL A 11 8.01 -25.84 37.59
C VAL A 11 7.56 -26.36 36.22
N TRP A 12 7.35 -27.66 36.14
CA TRP A 12 6.94 -28.38 34.95
C TRP A 12 5.48 -28.85 35.07
N PHE A 13 4.73 -28.73 33.98
CA PHE A 13 3.40 -29.31 33.84
C PHE A 13 3.49 -30.72 33.26
N ARG A 14 2.85 -31.66 33.96
CA ARG A 14 2.81 -33.07 33.63
C ARG A 14 1.73 -33.34 32.59
N ILE A 15 2.12 -33.78 31.40
CA ILE A 15 1.18 -34.20 30.39
C ILE A 15 0.78 -35.67 30.64
N PRO A 16 -0.54 -36.01 30.62
CA PRO A 16 -0.98 -37.40 30.67
C PRO A 16 -0.29 -38.24 29.58
N LYS A 17 0.17 -39.47 29.88
CA LYS A 17 0.89 -40.29 28.88
C LYS A 17 -0.03 -41.13 28.00
N THR A 18 -1.29 -41.28 28.38
CA THR A 18 -2.30 -42.04 27.65
C THR A 18 -3.47 -41.13 27.23
N GLY A 19 -4.26 -41.61 26.27
CA GLY A 19 -5.41 -40.89 25.74
C GLY A 19 -5.06 -39.89 24.64
N THR A 20 -6.08 -39.14 24.24
CA THR A 20 -6.02 -38.19 23.12
C THR A 20 -6.57 -36.85 23.59
N THR A 21 -5.83 -35.78 23.30
CA THR A 21 -6.35 -34.41 23.41
C THR A 21 -6.89 -33.98 22.06
N VAL A 22 -8.15 -33.57 22.05
CA VAL A 22 -8.82 -33.10 20.86
C VAL A 22 -8.91 -31.58 20.92
N VAL A 23 -8.52 -30.92 19.82
CA VAL A 23 -8.76 -29.51 19.58
C VAL A 23 -9.95 -29.42 18.63
N GLU A 24 -11.05 -28.83 19.10
CA GLU A 24 -12.20 -28.49 18.26
C GLU A 24 -11.96 -27.09 17.68
N ASP A 25 -11.38 -27.05 16.48
CA ASP A 25 -11.04 -25.80 15.80
C ASP A 25 -12.18 -25.34 14.87
N LEU A 26 -12.54 -24.07 14.94
CA LEU A 26 -13.62 -23.49 14.14
C LEU A 26 -13.31 -23.47 12.62
N LEU A 27 -12.03 -23.55 12.22
CA LEU A 27 -11.61 -23.56 10.82
C LEU A 27 -11.13 -24.96 10.37
N LEU A 28 -10.18 -25.53 11.11
CA LEU A 28 -9.57 -26.81 10.79
C LEU A 28 -10.46 -28.01 11.16
N GLY A 29 -11.49 -27.79 11.98
CA GLY A 29 -12.34 -28.83 12.52
C GLY A 29 -11.66 -29.61 13.62
N ARG A 30 -11.97 -30.91 13.71
CA ARG A 30 -11.53 -31.77 14.81
C ARG A 30 -10.10 -32.28 14.60
N VAL A 31 -9.14 -31.71 15.33
CA VAL A 31 -7.73 -32.12 15.29
C VAL A 31 -7.37 -32.95 16.53
N LYS A 32 -6.76 -34.13 16.33
CA LYS A 32 -6.46 -35.09 17.41
C LYS A 32 -4.96 -35.19 17.66
N PHE A 33 -4.56 -35.05 18.92
CA PHE A 33 -3.18 -35.21 19.39
C PHE A 33 -3.11 -36.38 20.37
N LYS A 34 -2.23 -37.35 20.11
CA LYS A 34 -1.97 -38.42 21.09
C LYS A 34 -1.19 -37.81 22.25
N ASN A 35 -1.65 -38.01 23.48
CA ASN A 35 -0.96 -37.41 24.62
C ASN A 35 0.45 -37.98 24.82
N SER A 36 0.71 -39.20 24.33
CA SER A 36 2.06 -39.80 24.29
C SER A 36 3.07 -39.03 23.44
N GLU A 37 2.62 -38.24 22.47
CA GLU A 37 3.49 -37.42 21.60
C GLU A 37 3.74 -36.03 22.20
N LEU A 38 3.01 -35.66 23.25
CA LEU A 38 3.14 -34.39 23.94
C LEU A 38 4.12 -34.52 25.12
N LYS A 39 5.18 -33.71 25.08
CA LYS A 39 6.16 -33.63 26.16
C LYS A 39 5.66 -32.74 27.30
N ASP A 40 6.04 -33.09 28.52
CA ASP A 40 5.94 -32.21 29.69
C ASP A 40 6.62 -30.87 29.36
N LEU A 41 6.08 -29.78 29.91
CA LEU A 41 6.54 -28.43 29.58
C LEU A 41 6.80 -27.61 30.83
N VAL A 42 7.84 -26.79 30.81
CA VAL A 42 8.05 -25.76 31.83
C VAL A 42 6.87 -24.78 31.78
N ILE A 43 6.24 -24.53 32.93
CA ILE A 43 5.20 -23.50 33.11
C ILE A 43 5.70 -22.30 33.89
N LEU A 44 6.71 -22.50 34.75
CA LEU A 44 7.42 -21.44 35.47
C LEU A 44 8.93 -21.72 35.39
N ARG A 45 9.71 -20.76 34.89
CA ARG A 45 11.17 -20.87 34.86
C ARG A 45 11.77 -20.74 36.26
N SER A 46 13.04 -21.08 36.41
CA SER A 46 13.78 -20.98 37.68
C SER A 46 13.93 -19.55 38.19
N ASP A 47 13.82 -18.56 37.32
CA ASP A 47 13.78 -17.14 37.67
C ASP A 47 12.37 -16.63 38.07
N GLY A 48 11.38 -17.54 38.14
CA GLY A 48 9.99 -17.20 38.44
C GLY A 48 9.18 -16.67 37.25
N THR A 49 9.75 -16.58 36.06
CA THR A 49 9.04 -16.07 34.88
C THR A 49 8.14 -17.15 34.27
N PRO A 50 6.83 -16.90 34.07
CA PRO A 50 5.94 -17.87 33.43
C PRO A 50 6.30 -18.08 31.95
N THR A 51 6.03 -19.28 31.43
CA THR A 51 6.21 -19.57 30.00
C THR A 51 4.95 -19.27 29.20
N TYR A 52 5.11 -19.09 27.88
CA TYR A 52 4.05 -18.72 26.95
C TYR A 52 2.74 -19.52 27.15
N ASN A 53 2.82 -20.86 27.21
CA ASN A 53 1.62 -21.69 27.30
C ASN A 53 0.88 -21.54 28.63
N PHE A 54 1.59 -21.27 29.72
CA PHE A 54 0.97 -21.05 31.02
C PHE A 54 0.40 -19.64 31.13
N ALA A 55 1.20 -18.63 30.78
CA ALA A 55 0.78 -17.23 30.78
C ALA A 55 -0.47 -17.01 29.92
N CYS A 56 -0.47 -17.47 28.65
CA CYS A 56 -1.63 -17.32 27.78
C CYS A 56 -2.90 -17.95 28.37
N VAL A 57 -2.82 -19.14 28.98
CA VAL A 57 -4.02 -19.78 29.56
C VAL A 57 -4.57 -19.00 30.75
N VAL A 58 -3.68 -18.48 31.60
CA VAL A 58 -4.07 -17.66 32.75
C VAL A 58 -4.68 -16.35 32.27
N ASP A 59 -3.99 -15.63 31.37
CA ASP A 59 -4.44 -14.35 30.83
C ASP A 59 -5.75 -14.49 30.05
N ASP A 60 -5.86 -15.46 29.13
CA ASP A 60 -7.09 -15.70 28.36
C ASP A 60 -8.28 -16.00 29.29
N SER A 61 -8.04 -16.75 30.37
CA SER A 61 -9.08 -17.07 31.35
C SER A 61 -9.46 -15.88 32.22
N ASP A 62 -8.50 -15.08 32.68
CA ASP A 62 -8.74 -13.95 33.58
C ASP A 62 -9.30 -12.73 32.82
N MET A 63 -9.02 -12.63 31.52
CA MET A 63 -9.58 -11.62 30.61
C MET A 63 -10.87 -12.07 29.91
N GLU A 64 -11.43 -13.24 30.28
CA GLU A 64 -12.67 -13.78 29.74
C GLU A 64 -12.68 -13.90 28.20
N VAL A 65 -11.55 -14.27 27.61
CA VAL A 65 -11.43 -14.47 26.16
C VAL A 65 -12.37 -15.59 25.73
N THR A 66 -13.26 -15.31 24.79
CA THR A 66 -14.23 -16.29 24.28
C THR A 66 -13.74 -17.04 23.04
N HIS A 67 -12.92 -16.38 22.22
CA HIS A 67 -12.38 -16.90 20.96
C HIS A 67 -10.91 -16.51 20.82
N VAL A 68 -10.05 -17.51 20.63
CA VAL A 68 -8.64 -17.32 20.30
C VAL A 68 -8.45 -17.57 18.81
N ILE A 69 -8.23 -16.49 18.06
CA ILE A 69 -7.95 -16.50 16.62
C ILE A 69 -6.46 -16.17 16.42
N ARG A 70 -5.68 -17.13 15.91
CA ARG A 70 -4.22 -16.99 15.76
C ARG A 70 -3.68 -17.81 14.60
N GLY A 71 -2.40 -17.63 14.26
CA GLY A 71 -1.74 -18.42 13.21
C GLY A 71 -1.72 -19.93 13.52
N ASP A 72 -1.82 -20.75 12.47
CA ASP A 72 -1.76 -22.22 12.53
C ASP A 72 -0.39 -22.76 12.97
N ASP A 73 0.66 -21.94 12.93
CA ASP A 73 1.94 -22.23 13.58
C ASP A 73 1.83 -22.38 15.11
N HIS A 74 0.76 -21.86 15.72
CA HIS A 74 0.44 -22.07 17.13
C HIS A 74 -0.45 -23.29 17.41
N LEU A 75 -0.91 -24.04 16.41
CA LEU A 75 -1.82 -25.18 16.60
C LEU A 75 -1.25 -26.24 17.57
N ASN A 76 0.05 -26.50 17.49
CA ASN A 76 0.74 -27.48 18.35
C ASN A 76 0.82 -27.06 19.83
N ASN A 77 0.55 -25.79 20.15
CA ASN A 77 0.47 -25.29 21.53
C ASN A 77 -0.91 -25.54 22.15
N THR A 78 -1.97 -25.49 21.34
CA THR A 78 -3.36 -25.64 21.77
C THR A 78 -3.65 -26.88 22.61
N PRO A 79 -3.22 -28.12 22.27
CA PRO A 79 -3.49 -29.28 23.13
C PRO A 79 -2.86 -29.15 24.53
N LYS A 80 -1.69 -28.51 24.64
CA LYS A 80 -1.05 -28.25 25.94
C LYS A 80 -1.84 -27.22 26.75
N GLN A 81 -2.27 -26.15 26.10
CA GLN A 81 -3.09 -25.10 26.71
C GLN A 81 -4.43 -25.67 27.23
N LEU A 82 -5.11 -26.51 26.44
CA LEU A 82 -6.34 -27.20 26.85
C LEU A 82 -6.15 -28.07 28.11
N LEU A 83 -5.01 -28.78 28.21
CA LEU A 83 -4.69 -29.58 29.38
C LEU A 83 -4.44 -28.72 30.62
N ILE A 84 -3.79 -27.55 30.46
CA ILE A 84 -3.59 -26.58 31.53
C ILE A 84 -4.93 -26.00 31.99
N CYS A 85 -5.82 -25.58 31.08
CA CYS A 85 -7.19 -25.12 31.41
C CYS A 85 -7.91 -26.15 32.28
N ARG A 86 -7.90 -27.42 31.86
CA ARG A 86 -8.53 -28.52 32.62
C ARG A 86 -7.92 -28.71 34.00
N ALA A 87 -6.60 -28.63 34.13
CA ALA A 87 -5.91 -28.75 35.42
C ALA A 87 -6.26 -27.59 36.37
N LEU A 88 -6.43 -26.38 35.83
CA LEU A 88 -6.88 -25.21 36.57
C LEU A 88 -8.38 -25.24 36.88
N GLY A 89 -9.16 -26.04 36.15
CA GLY A 89 -10.63 -26.07 36.25
C GLY A 89 -11.28 -24.89 35.53
N ARG A 90 -10.64 -24.39 34.47
CA ARG A 90 -11.13 -23.31 33.61
C ARG A 90 -11.72 -23.88 32.33
N GLU A 91 -12.75 -23.24 31.82
CA GLU A 91 -13.29 -23.53 30.49
C GLU A 91 -12.37 -22.93 29.42
N PRO A 92 -11.96 -23.69 28.40
CA PRO A 92 -11.13 -23.15 27.33
C PRO A 92 -11.97 -22.29 26.35
N PRO A 93 -11.38 -21.26 25.73
CA PRO A 93 -12.02 -20.53 24.65
C PRO A 93 -12.23 -21.41 23.42
N LYS A 94 -13.04 -20.94 22.47
CA LYS A 94 -13.05 -21.51 21.12
C LYS A 94 -11.78 -21.13 20.38
N PHE A 95 -11.25 -22.01 19.54
CA PHE A 95 -10.04 -21.75 18.78
C PHE A 95 -10.33 -21.69 17.27
N ALA A 96 -9.65 -20.79 16.57
CA ALA A 96 -9.57 -20.79 15.11
C ALA A 96 -8.12 -20.52 14.70
N HIS A 97 -7.52 -21.46 13.96
CA HIS A 97 -6.12 -21.36 13.53
C HIS A 97 -6.04 -20.92 12.06
N LEU A 98 -5.72 -19.64 11.84
CA LEU A 98 -5.58 -19.04 10.51
C LEU A 98 -4.33 -19.56 9.79
N PRO A 99 -4.43 -19.98 8.51
CA PRO A 99 -3.27 -20.39 7.74
C PRO A 99 -2.21 -19.29 7.64
N MET A 100 -0.93 -19.65 7.79
CA MET A 100 0.16 -18.70 7.54
C MET A 100 0.10 -18.11 6.12
N ILE A 101 0.46 -16.84 5.98
CA ILE A 101 0.65 -16.20 4.68
C ILE A 101 1.96 -16.69 4.04
N LEU A 102 1.92 -16.98 2.75
CA LEU A 102 3.07 -17.41 1.96
C LEU A 102 3.63 -16.27 1.11
N GLY A 103 4.92 -16.33 0.82
CA GLY A 103 5.55 -15.53 -0.23
C GLY A 103 5.24 -16.07 -1.62
N PRO A 104 5.67 -15.35 -2.69
CA PRO A 104 5.48 -15.79 -4.08
C PRO A 104 6.10 -17.16 -4.41
N ASP A 105 7.12 -17.57 -3.66
CA ASP A 105 7.78 -18.87 -3.73
C ASP A 105 7.02 -19.99 -3.00
N LYS A 106 5.84 -19.69 -2.44
CA LYS A 106 4.99 -20.60 -1.65
C LYS A 106 5.62 -21.07 -0.34
N THR A 107 6.65 -20.39 0.15
CA THR A 107 7.18 -20.63 1.51
C THR A 107 6.63 -19.58 2.49
N LYS A 108 6.77 -19.79 3.81
CA LYS A 108 6.26 -18.85 4.83
C LYS A 108 6.79 -17.44 4.54
N LEU A 109 5.88 -16.46 4.48
CA LEU A 109 6.25 -15.07 4.25
C LEU A 109 7.25 -14.64 5.33
N SER A 110 8.40 -14.13 4.89
CA SER A 110 9.51 -13.77 5.77
C SER A 110 10.12 -12.46 5.29
N LYS A 111 11.01 -11.86 6.10
CA LYS A 111 11.73 -10.63 5.70
C LYS A 111 12.47 -10.79 4.36
N ARG A 112 12.88 -12.01 4.00
CA ARG A 112 13.54 -12.32 2.71
C ARG A 112 12.60 -12.18 1.51
N HIS A 113 11.30 -12.36 1.73
CA HIS A 113 10.23 -12.22 0.74
C HIS A 113 9.62 -10.80 0.73
N GLY A 114 10.29 -9.84 1.37
CA GLY A 114 9.75 -8.50 1.53
C GLY A 114 8.62 -8.43 2.56
N ALA A 115 8.59 -9.28 3.60
CA ALA A 115 7.71 -9.05 4.75
C ALA A 115 8.08 -7.69 5.38
N VAL A 116 7.36 -6.68 4.94
CA VAL A 116 7.53 -5.30 5.34
C VAL A 116 6.63 -5.01 6.52
N SER A 117 7.15 -4.28 7.50
CA SER A 117 6.35 -3.76 8.59
C SER A 117 5.20 -2.91 8.03
N VAL A 118 4.07 -2.82 8.74
CA VAL A 118 2.96 -1.94 8.36
C VAL A 118 3.44 -0.48 8.16
N LEU A 119 4.44 -0.06 8.95
CA LEU A 119 5.06 1.27 8.84
C LEU A 119 5.79 1.49 7.52
N GLU A 120 6.32 0.43 6.92
CA GLU A 120 7.01 0.52 5.64
C GLU A 120 6.01 0.67 4.47
N TYR A 121 4.85 0.00 4.53
CA TYR A 121 3.76 0.29 3.58
C TYR A 121 3.27 1.74 3.69
N LYS A 122 3.22 2.29 4.91
CA LYS A 122 2.94 3.72 5.10
C LYS A 122 3.97 4.56 4.36
N LYS A 123 5.27 4.37 4.59
CA LYS A 123 6.32 5.13 3.86
C LYS A 123 6.22 5.00 2.35
N ARG A 124 5.83 3.83 1.85
CA ARG A 124 5.60 3.57 0.42
C ARG A 124 4.32 4.20 -0.14
N GLY A 125 3.54 4.91 0.66
CA GLY A 125 2.36 5.65 0.20
C GLY A 125 1.11 4.81 0.00
N PHE A 126 0.97 3.69 0.73
CA PHE A 126 -0.27 2.92 0.76
C PHE A 126 -1.30 3.57 1.70
N LEU A 127 -2.56 3.57 1.29
CA LEU A 127 -3.67 4.00 2.12
C LEU A 127 -4.00 2.93 3.18
N PRO A 128 -4.36 3.32 4.41
CA PRO A 128 -4.67 2.37 5.47
C PRO A 128 -5.88 1.48 5.12
N GLU A 129 -6.89 2.03 4.44
CA GLU A 129 -8.08 1.28 3.99
C GLU A 129 -7.72 0.19 2.99
N ALA A 130 -6.76 0.46 2.09
CA ALA A 130 -6.28 -0.52 1.13
C ALA A 130 -5.54 -1.68 1.81
N LEU A 131 -4.73 -1.39 2.84
CA LEU A 131 -4.05 -2.42 3.62
C LEU A 131 -5.05 -3.27 4.40
N ILE A 132 -6.02 -2.66 5.08
CA ILE A 132 -7.07 -3.37 5.82
C ILE A 132 -7.85 -4.28 4.87
N ASN A 133 -8.30 -3.74 3.73
CA ASN A 133 -9.01 -4.50 2.70
C ASN A 133 -8.16 -5.67 2.17
N PHE A 134 -6.89 -5.42 1.85
CA PHE A 134 -6.01 -6.47 1.30
C PHE A 134 -5.73 -7.57 2.32
N PHE A 135 -5.42 -7.22 3.57
CA PHE A 135 -5.14 -8.21 4.62
C PHE A 135 -6.39 -9.00 4.99
N ALA A 136 -7.58 -8.39 5.02
CA ALA A 136 -8.81 -9.13 5.16
C ALA A 136 -8.98 -10.14 4.02
N ARG A 137 -8.69 -9.74 2.77
CA ARG A 137 -8.76 -10.63 1.60
C ARG A 137 -7.69 -11.71 1.54
N LEU A 138 -6.67 -11.66 2.38
CA LEU A 138 -5.68 -12.73 2.50
C LEU A 138 -6.24 -13.90 3.31
N GLY A 139 -7.03 -14.72 2.64
CA GLY A 139 -7.59 -15.95 3.20
C GLY A 139 -9.05 -15.86 3.59
N TRP A 140 -9.71 -14.69 3.48
CA TRP A 140 -11.16 -14.56 3.62
C TRP A 140 -11.80 -14.06 2.33
N SER A 141 -12.99 -14.57 2.01
CA SER A 141 -13.76 -14.13 0.85
C SER A 141 -15.26 -13.95 1.14
N HIS A 142 -15.90 -13.12 0.32
CA HIS A 142 -17.33 -12.88 0.35
C HIS A 142 -17.83 -12.65 -1.09
N GLY A 143 -18.35 -13.72 -1.72
CA GLY A 143 -18.69 -13.73 -3.14
C GLY A 143 -17.53 -13.25 -4.03
N ASP A 144 -17.86 -12.48 -5.07
CA ASP A 144 -16.90 -11.90 -6.02
C ASP A 144 -16.42 -10.49 -5.62
N GLN A 145 -16.85 -9.96 -4.47
CA GLN A 145 -16.45 -8.63 -4.03
C GLN A 145 -14.96 -8.66 -3.62
N GLU A 146 -14.23 -7.62 -4.03
CA GLU A 146 -12.77 -7.48 -3.83
C GLU A 146 -12.40 -6.22 -3.05
N ILE A 147 -13.24 -5.18 -3.15
CA ILE A 147 -13.04 -3.90 -2.46
C ILE A 147 -14.05 -3.81 -1.31
N PHE A 148 -13.55 -3.63 -0.09
CA PHE A 148 -14.36 -3.56 1.13
C PHE A 148 -13.88 -2.42 2.01
N SER A 149 -14.79 -1.51 2.34
CA SER A 149 -14.62 -0.57 3.44
C SER A 149 -14.47 -1.31 4.77
N ARG A 150 -13.96 -0.60 5.77
CA ARG A 150 -13.84 -1.18 7.11
C ARG A 150 -15.22 -1.52 7.68
N GLU A 151 -16.22 -0.70 7.39
CA GLU A 151 -17.60 -0.86 7.81
C GLU A 151 -18.20 -2.12 7.18
N GLU A 152 -18.03 -2.31 5.86
CA GLU A 152 -18.45 -3.54 5.17
C GLU A 152 -17.73 -4.78 5.72
N LEU A 153 -16.43 -4.69 6.03
CA LEU A 153 -15.72 -5.81 6.66
C LEU A 153 -16.30 -6.15 8.03
N VAL A 154 -16.66 -5.16 8.84
CA VAL A 154 -17.27 -5.41 10.16
C VAL A 154 -18.65 -6.06 10.01
N GLU A 155 -19.44 -5.64 9.02
CA GLU A 155 -20.78 -6.18 8.77
C GLU A 155 -20.76 -7.59 8.17
N LEU A 156 -19.84 -7.84 7.23
CA LEU A 156 -19.84 -9.05 6.40
C LEU A 156 -18.92 -10.16 6.91
N PHE A 157 -17.98 -9.85 7.81
CA PHE A 157 -16.98 -10.82 8.25
C PHE A 157 -17.62 -11.95 9.06
N ASP A 158 -17.34 -13.18 8.62
CA ASP A 158 -17.68 -14.40 9.33
C ASP A 158 -16.53 -15.41 9.14
N LEU A 159 -16.23 -16.19 10.18
CA LEU A 159 -15.16 -17.19 10.15
C LEU A 159 -15.37 -18.28 9.09
N SER A 160 -16.62 -18.57 8.70
CA SER A 160 -16.94 -19.50 7.61
C SER A 160 -16.44 -19.03 6.24
N GLY A 161 -16.24 -17.72 6.05
CA GLY A 161 -15.63 -17.16 4.85
C GLY A 161 -14.10 -17.29 4.81
N VAL A 162 -13.47 -17.77 5.89
CA VAL A 162 -12.03 -17.99 5.95
C VAL A 162 -11.69 -19.35 5.31
N GLY A 163 -10.78 -19.33 4.34
CA GLY A 163 -10.27 -20.53 3.69
C GLY A 163 -9.26 -21.28 4.57
N LYS A 164 -9.18 -22.60 4.37
CA LYS A 164 -8.23 -23.49 5.10
C LYS A 164 -6.82 -23.50 4.50
N SER A 165 -6.66 -22.96 3.29
CA SER A 165 -5.39 -22.95 2.57
C SER A 165 -4.65 -21.65 2.80
N ALA A 166 -3.32 -21.76 2.89
CA ALA A 166 -2.43 -20.63 3.01
C ALA A 166 -2.54 -19.69 1.79
N ALA A 167 -2.77 -18.40 2.04
CA ALA A 167 -2.85 -17.38 1.00
C ALA A 167 -1.45 -16.92 0.57
N VAL A 168 -1.25 -16.72 -0.73
CA VAL A 168 0.00 -16.16 -1.28
C VAL A 168 -0.11 -14.64 -1.31
N PHE A 169 0.89 -13.96 -0.77
CA PHE A 169 1.00 -12.51 -0.84
C PHE A 169 1.25 -12.05 -2.29
N ASP A 170 0.31 -11.29 -2.86
CA ASP A 170 0.39 -10.72 -4.21
C ASP A 170 0.49 -9.19 -4.13
N GLU A 171 1.69 -8.67 -4.39
CA GLU A 171 1.96 -7.23 -4.38
C GLU A 171 1.26 -6.48 -5.52
N ALA A 172 1.07 -7.12 -6.68
CA ALA A 172 0.38 -6.51 -7.80
C ALA A 172 -1.11 -6.33 -7.48
N LYS A 173 -1.71 -7.31 -6.80
CA LYS A 173 -3.08 -7.21 -6.28
C LYS A 173 -3.20 -6.12 -5.22
N LEU A 174 -2.25 -6.03 -4.27
CA LEU A 174 -2.24 -4.95 -3.28
C LEU A 174 -2.17 -3.57 -3.93
N LEU A 175 -1.29 -3.38 -4.92
CA LEU A 175 -1.20 -2.14 -5.68
C LEU A 175 -2.50 -1.80 -6.43
N TRP A 176 -3.19 -2.81 -6.97
CA TRP A 176 -4.49 -2.62 -7.60
C TRP A 176 -5.54 -2.18 -6.58
N ILE A 177 -5.65 -2.85 -5.43
CA ILE A 177 -6.56 -2.45 -4.34
C ILE A 177 -6.25 -1.02 -3.89
N ASN A 178 -4.98 -0.67 -3.71
CA ASN A 178 -4.60 0.69 -3.30
C ASN A 178 -5.01 1.75 -4.32
N HIS A 179 -4.84 1.47 -5.61
CA HIS A 179 -5.31 2.36 -6.68
C HIS A 179 -6.83 2.52 -6.66
N GLU A 180 -7.58 1.43 -6.42
CA GLU A 180 -9.03 1.50 -6.24
C GLU A 180 -9.43 2.39 -5.05
N TRP A 181 -8.69 2.36 -3.95
CA TRP A 181 -8.90 3.25 -2.80
C TRP A 181 -8.51 4.70 -3.07
N LEU A 182 -7.41 4.95 -3.79
CA LEU A 182 -7.01 6.31 -4.18
C LEU A 182 -8.10 7.01 -5.00
N LYS A 183 -8.74 6.29 -5.93
CA LYS A 183 -9.86 6.83 -6.73
C LYS A 183 -11.10 7.17 -5.90
N ARG A 184 -11.35 6.43 -4.82
CA ARG A 184 -12.50 6.61 -3.91
C ARG A 184 -12.24 7.63 -2.79
N ALA A 185 -10.97 7.97 -2.53
CA ALA A 185 -10.61 8.83 -1.43
C ALA A 185 -11.26 10.21 -1.55
N ASP A 186 -11.71 10.75 -0.42
CA ASP A 186 -12.13 12.15 -0.30
C ASP A 186 -11.02 13.07 -0.84
N LEU A 187 -11.40 14.03 -1.68
CA LEU A 187 -10.43 14.83 -2.41
C LEU A 187 -9.65 15.77 -1.50
N GLY A 188 -10.29 16.34 -0.47
CA GLY A 188 -9.62 17.21 0.49
C GLY A 188 -8.60 16.45 1.33
N ARG A 189 -8.95 15.25 1.80
CA ARG A 189 -8.01 14.34 2.46
C ARG A 189 -6.86 13.93 1.54
N LEU A 190 -7.17 13.57 0.29
CA LEU A 190 -6.15 13.13 -0.67
C LEU A 190 -5.18 14.25 -1.02
N ALA A 191 -5.67 15.48 -1.14
CA ALA A 191 -4.83 16.66 -1.33
C ALA A 191 -3.85 16.85 -0.16
N ARG A 192 -4.34 16.79 1.09
CA ARG A 192 -3.47 16.89 2.29
C ARG A 192 -2.40 15.79 2.33
N LEU A 193 -2.79 14.55 2.07
CA LEU A 193 -1.84 13.44 1.98
C LEU A 193 -0.83 13.70 0.86
N LEU A 194 -1.27 14.10 -0.33
CA LEU A 194 -0.37 14.41 -1.44
C LEU A 194 0.66 15.49 -1.06
N SER A 195 0.25 16.56 -0.36
CA SER A 195 1.21 17.58 0.12
C SER A 195 2.26 17.00 1.06
N GLU A 196 1.88 16.15 2.01
CA GLU A 196 2.81 15.52 2.95
C GLU A 196 3.86 14.68 2.20
N TYR A 197 3.42 13.87 1.23
CA TYR A 197 4.34 13.03 0.45
C TYR A 197 5.20 13.83 -0.53
N ILE A 198 4.71 14.96 -1.08
CA ILE A 198 5.55 15.85 -1.90
C ILE A 198 6.74 16.36 -1.10
N VAL A 199 6.53 16.76 0.16
CA VAL A 199 7.59 17.24 1.05
C VAL A 199 8.49 16.09 1.49
N GLN A 200 7.93 14.96 1.92
CA GLN A 200 8.70 13.79 2.38
C GLN A 200 9.60 13.21 1.28
N GLU A 201 9.12 13.16 0.04
CA GLU A 201 9.87 12.65 -1.11
C GLU A 201 10.86 13.66 -1.71
N GLY A 202 10.98 14.86 -1.10
CA GLY A 202 11.86 15.92 -1.57
C GLY A 202 11.51 16.43 -2.97
N VAL A 203 10.24 16.34 -3.35
CA VAL A 203 9.76 16.85 -4.65
C VAL A 203 9.69 18.38 -4.62
N ALA A 204 9.29 18.96 -3.49
CA ALA A 204 9.24 20.40 -3.25
C ALA A 204 9.36 20.70 -1.75
N SER A 205 9.72 21.93 -1.40
CA SER A 205 9.68 22.39 0.00
C SER A 205 8.24 22.60 0.48
N GLU A 206 8.04 22.63 1.80
CA GLU A 206 6.74 22.93 2.41
C GLU A 206 6.21 24.30 1.96
N GLU A 207 7.06 25.32 1.90
CA GLU A 207 6.71 26.66 1.40
C GLU A 207 6.19 26.62 -0.04
N GLN A 208 6.87 25.88 -0.92
CA GLN A 208 6.45 25.72 -2.31
C GLN A 208 5.07 25.03 -2.41
N VAL A 209 4.83 23.99 -1.61
CA VAL A 209 3.54 23.30 -1.56
C VAL A 209 2.44 24.24 -1.08
N LEU A 210 2.68 25.00 0.00
CA LEU A 210 1.72 25.97 0.53
C LEU A 210 1.37 27.05 -0.50
N SER A 211 2.37 27.55 -1.26
CA SER A 211 2.17 28.56 -2.30
C SER A 211 1.26 28.12 -3.46
N LEU A 212 1.06 26.80 -3.68
CA LEU A 212 0.13 26.33 -4.70
C LEU A 212 -1.34 26.62 -4.35
N GLY A 213 -1.65 26.70 -3.06
CA GLY A 213 -3.01 26.80 -2.55
C GLY A 213 -3.78 25.48 -2.61
N GLU A 214 -4.78 25.36 -1.74
CA GLU A 214 -5.56 24.13 -1.55
C GLU A 214 -6.32 23.70 -2.81
N GLU A 215 -6.91 24.65 -3.55
CA GLU A 215 -7.69 24.33 -4.76
C GLU A 215 -6.83 23.68 -5.84
N ARG A 216 -5.62 24.20 -6.05
CA ARG A 216 -4.69 23.69 -7.07
C ARG A 216 -4.15 22.31 -6.67
N LEU A 217 -3.88 22.11 -5.38
CA LEU A 217 -3.47 20.82 -4.85
C LEU A 217 -4.60 19.77 -4.95
N ALA A 218 -5.84 20.16 -4.69
CA ALA A 218 -7.01 19.29 -4.88
C ALA A 218 -7.18 18.89 -6.35
N ARG A 219 -7.07 19.83 -7.29
CA ARG A 219 -7.08 19.50 -8.72
C ARG A 219 -5.92 18.59 -9.13
N ALA A 220 -4.74 18.77 -8.55
CA ALA A 220 -3.61 17.87 -8.77
C ALA A 220 -3.91 16.46 -8.25
N ALA A 221 -4.45 16.35 -7.03
CA ALA A 221 -4.83 15.07 -6.45
C ALA A 221 -5.88 14.34 -7.31
N GLU A 222 -6.91 15.05 -7.77
CA GLU A 222 -7.95 14.52 -8.66
C GLU A 222 -7.36 14.01 -9.99
N LEU A 223 -6.50 14.80 -10.62
CA LEU A 223 -5.91 14.46 -11.90
C LEU A 223 -4.93 13.28 -11.78
N LEU A 224 -4.16 13.22 -10.69
CA LEU A 224 -3.09 12.24 -10.49
C LEU A 224 -3.59 10.90 -9.94
N ARG A 225 -4.72 10.85 -9.21
CA ARG A 225 -5.21 9.59 -8.61
C ARG A 225 -5.61 8.53 -9.63
N GLU A 226 -5.96 8.91 -10.85
CA GLU A 226 -6.46 8.02 -11.90
C GLU A 226 -5.40 7.08 -12.51
N ARG A 227 -4.11 7.35 -12.26
CA ARG A 227 -3.00 6.64 -12.92
C ARG A 227 -1.90 6.20 -11.97
N ASN A 228 -1.83 6.76 -10.78
CA ASN A 228 -0.79 6.44 -9.80
C ASN A 228 -1.31 5.41 -8.80
N ARG A 229 -0.43 4.50 -8.39
CA ARG A 229 -0.81 3.37 -7.54
C ARG A 229 -0.49 3.58 -6.07
N THR A 230 0.29 4.60 -5.74
CA THR A 230 0.65 4.99 -4.36
C THR A 230 0.73 6.52 -4.24
N LEU A 231 0.67 7.03 -3.00
CA LEU A 231 0.88 8.45 -2.73
C LEU A 231 2.30 8.92 -3.08
N VAL A 232 3.30 8.04 -2.96
CA VAL A 232 4.68 8.31 -3.39
C VAL A 232 4.72 8.49 -4.91
N ASP A 233 4.08 7.59 -5.69
CA ASP A 233 3.98 7.73 -7.15
C ASP A 233 3.30 9.06 -7.54
N MET A 234 2.21 9.41 -6.84
CA MET A 234 1.49 10.67 -7.03
C MET A 234 2.39 11.88 -6.71
N ALA A 235 3.13 11.86 -5.61
CA ALA A 235 4.04 12.93 -5.24
C ALA A 235 5.11 13.16 -6.31
N HIS A 236 5.77 12.10 -6.78
CA HIS A 236 6.72 12.21 -7.89
C HIS A 236 6.06 12.65 -9.20
N ALA A 237 4.80 12.28 -9.43
CA ALA A 237 4.03 12.74 -10.57
C ALA A 237 3.69 14.23 -10.48
N ALA A 238 3.56 14.78 -9.28
CA ALA A 238 3.25 16.19 -9.04
C ALA A 238 4.45 17.13 -9.27
N ARG A 239 5.66 16.60 -9.56
CA ARG A 239 6.88 17.40 -9.81
C ARG A 239 6.70 18.45 -10.91
N PHE A 240 5.76 18.26 -11.84
CA PHE A 240 5.48 19.25 -12.87
C PHE A 240 4.88 20.56 -12.32
N LEU A 241 4.39 20.58 -11.08
CA LEU A 241 3.82 21.77 -10.43
C LEU A 241 4.87 22.73 -9.88
N PHE A 242 6.11 22.27 -9.71
CA PHE A 242 7.15 23.00 -8.99
C PHE A 242 8.34 23.35 -9.90
N PRO A 243 9.04 24.47 -9.67
CA PRO A 243 10.29 24.76 -10.35
C PRO A 243 11.37 23.74 -9.97
N GLY A 244 12.36 23.58 -10.83
CA GLY A 244 13.48 22.65 -10.61
C GLY A 244 13.66 21.66 -11.76
N GLU A 245 14.62 20.77 -11.58
CA GLU A 245 14.95 19.75 -12.56
C GLU A 245 13.89 18.65 -12.61
N LEU A 246 13.57 18.23 -13.84
CA LEU A 246 12.71 17.08 -14.09
C LEU A 246 13.58 15.86 -14.38
N PRO A 247 13.18 14.65 -13.95
CA PRO A 247 13.87 13.44 -14.36
C PRO A 247 13.57 13.16 -15.83
N TRP A 248 14.57 13.12 -16.70
CA TRP A 248 14.37 12.78 -18.12
C TRP A 248 14.64 11.28 -18.34
N PRO A 249 13.63 10.48 -18.73
CA PRO A 249 13.85 9.07 -19.04
C PRO A 249 14.80 8.95 -20.24
N LYS A 250 15.62 7.88 -20.27
CA LYS A 250 16.58 7.67 -21.37
C LYS A 250 15.88 7.58 -22.72
N GLU A 251 14.69 6.99 -22.72
CA GLU A 251 13.81 6.83 -23.88
C GLU A 251 13.32 8.19 -24.41
N ALA A 252 13.40 9.25 -23.62
CA ALA A 252 13.04 10.60 -24.05
C ALA A 252 14.16 11.37 -24.74
N ARG A 253 15.40 10.84 -24.78
CA ARG A 253 16.56 11.52 -25.38
C ARG A 253 16.44 11.79 -26.89
N GLY A 254 15.49 11.16 -27.58
CA GLY A 254 15.19 11.42 -29.00
C GLY A 254 13.90 12.22 -29.26
N LEU A 255 13.16 12.60 -28.21
CA LEU A 255 11.86 13.26 -28.37
C LEU A 255 11.97 14.77 -28.59
N LEU A 256 13.13 15.37 -28.32
CA LEU A 256 13.46 16.76 -28.63
C LEU A 256 14.33 16.84 -29.89
N ALA A 257 13.75 16.50 -31.04
CA ALA A 257 14.45 16.64 -32.30
C ALA A 257 14.73 18.13 -32.62
N PRO A 258 15.86 18.46 -33.29
CA PRO A 258 16.24 19.84 -33.60
C PRO A 258 15.14 20.67 -34.29
N GLU A 259 14.38 20.05 -35.18
CA GLU A 259 13.26 20.64 -35.91
C GLU A 259 12.12 21.10 -35.00
N LEU A 260 12.02 20.59 -33.77
CA LEU A 260 10.99 20.97 -32.79
C LEU A 260 11.31 22.27 -32.06
N ALA A 261 12.53 22.80 -32.15
CA ALA A 261 12.91 24.03 -31.47
C ALA A 261 12.04 25.23 -31.88
N GLY A 262 11.77 25.38 -33.19
CA GLY A 262 10.89 26.43 -33.71
C GLY A 262 9.43 26.29 -33.23
N PRO A 263 8.81 25.11 -33.43
CA PRO A 263 7.47 24.82 -32.92
C PRO A 263 7.32 25.06 -31.42
N LEU A 264 8.27 24.61 -30.58
CA LEU A 264 8.22 24.80 -29.13
C LEU A 264 8.24 26.28 -28.73
N LEU A 265 9.07 27.11 -29.38
CA LEU A 265 9.10 28.56 -29.13
C LEU A 265 7.82 29.26 -29.59
N LYS A 266 7.25 28.85 -30.73
CA LYS A 266 5.98 29.40 -31.23
C LYS A 266 4.83 29.08 -30.27
N ILE A 267 4.78 27.84 -29.77
CA ILE A 267 3.78 27.42 -28.76
C ILE A 267 3.96 28.20 -27.46
N ALA A 268 5.20 28.38 -26.98
CA ALA A 268 5.46 29.21 -25.80
C ALA A 268 4.93 30.64 -25.99
N LYS A 269 5.20 31.28 -27.15
CA LYS A 269 4.69 32.62 -27.45
C LYS A 269 3.15 32.68 -27.51
N ALA A 270 2.51 31.65 -28.05
CA ALA A 270 1.04 31.59 -28.09
C ALA A 270 0.43 31.45 -26.68
N LEU A 271 1.02 30.60 -25.83
CA LEU A 271 0.59 30.42 -24.44
C LEU A 271 0.85 31.65 -23.56
N GLU A 272 1.89 32.43 -23.86
CA GLU A 272 2.18 33.70 -23.21
C GLU A 272 1.08 34.75 -23.44
N GLY A 273 0.47 34.74 -24.64
CA GLY A 273 -0.63 35.63 -25.01
C GLY A 273 -2.02 35.23 -24.49
N CYS A 274 -2.15 34.08 -23.82
CA CYS A 274 -3.43 33.67 -23.25
C CYS A 274 -3.86 34.62 -22.12
N GLN A 275 -5.11 35.08 -22.12
CA GLN A 275 -5.66 35.84 -20.98
C GLN A 275 -5.88 34.90 -19.79
N GLU A 276 -6.62 33.81 -20.01
CA GLU A 276 -6.85 32.75 -19.04
C GLU A 276 -5.96 31.55 -19.30
N PHE A 277 -5.56 30.83 -18.25
CA PHE A 277 -4.72 29.64 -18.36
C PHE A 277 -5.48 28.34 -18.04
N THR A 278 -6.72 28.23 -18.53
CA THR A 278 -7.58 27.05 -18.39
C THR A 278 -7.24 25.97 -19.43
N PRO A 279 -7.62 24.69 -19.24
CA PRO A 279 -7.32 23.64 -20.22
C PRO A 279 -7.85 23.95 -21.63
N LYS A 280 -9.05 24.52 -21.72
CA LYS A 280 -9.67 24.92 -23.00
C LYS A 280 -8.91 26.07 -23.69
N ALA A 281 -8.52 27.10 -22.94
CA ALA A 281 -7.77 28.23 -23.49
C ALA A 281 -6.37 27.80 -23.96
N VAL A 282 -5.71 26.95 -23.17
CA VAL A 282 -4.41 26.33 -23.51
C VAL A 282 -4.54 25.48 -24.78
N GLU A 283 -5.57 24.64 -24.88
CA GLU A 283 -5.82 23.83 -26.07
C GLU A 283 -6.00 24.69 -27.32
N GLN A 284 -6.83 25.73 -27.24
CA GLN A 284 -7.09 26.63 -28.36
C GLN A 284 -5.81 27.34 -28.83
N ALA A 285 -5.02 27.89 -27.90
CA ALA A 285 -3.79 28.60 -28.23
C ALA A 285 -2.73 27.66 -28.84
N LEU A 286 -2.55 26.47 -28.26
CA LEU A 286 -1.59 25.49 -28.75
C LEU A 286 -1.99 24.98 -30.14
N ARG A 287 -3.28 24.67 -30.36
CA ARG A 287 -3.77 24.22 -31.68
C ARG A 287 -3.68 25.33 -32.73
N GLY A 288 -3.96 26.58 -32.38
CA GLY A 288 -3.79 27.73 -33.27
C GLY A 288 -2.34 27.90 -33.71
N ALA A 289 -1.40 27.85 -32.77
CA ALA A 289 0.04 27.91 -33.06
C ALA A 289 0.49 26.79 -34.01
N LEU A 290 -0.05 25.58 -33.83
CA LEU A 290 0.25 24.43 -34.70
C LEU A 290 -0.36 24.55 -36.10
N ALA A 291 -1.56 25.13 -36.21
CA ALA A 291 -2.21 25.36 -37.50
C ALA A 291 -1.39 26.33 -38.36
N GLU A 292 -0.85 27.40 -37.78
CA GLU A 292 0.05 28.35 -38.47
C GLU A 292 1.35 27.68 -38.95
N LEU A 293 1.81 26.63 -38.27
CA LEU A 293 3.00 25.86 -38.63
C LEU A 293 2.70 24.70 -39.58
N GLY A 294 1.42 24.42 -39.88
CA GLY A 294 1.02 23.25 -40.67
C GLY A 294 1.35 21.90 -39.99
N LEU A 295 1.47 21.88 -38.65
CA LEU A 295 1.88 20.68 -37.90
C LEU A 295 0.69 20.05 -37.14
N PRO A 296 0.55 18.72 -37.14
CA PRO A 296 -0.45 18.05 -36.32
C PRO A 296 0.00 17.97 -34.86
N LEU A 297 -0.94 17.97 -33.91
CA LEU A 297 -0.66 17.87 -32.46
C LEU A 297 0.25 16.68 -32.11
N LYS A 298 0.04 15.53 -32.74
CA LYS A 298 0.85 14.32 -32.51
C LYS A 298 2.35 14.52 -32.77
N ALA A 299 2.74 15.47 -33.62
CA ALA A 299 4.14 15.74 -33.94
C ALA A 299 4.89 16.42 -32.78
N VAL A 300 4.19 17.15 -31.91
CA VAL A 300 4.80 17.90 -30.79
C VAL A 300 4.35 17.43 -29.42
N ALA A 301 3.22 16.72 -29.32
CA ALA A 301 2.57 16.42 -28.04
C ALA A 301 3.50 15.71 -27.05
N GLN A 302 4.29 14.76 -27.54
CA GLN A 302 5.21 14.00 -26.71
C GLN A 302 6.40 14.84 -26.23
N ALA A 303 6.95 15.68 -27.10
CA ALA A 303 8.02 16.62 -26.75
C ALA A 303 7.57 17.61 -25.67
N ILE A 304 6.37 18.19 -25.83
CA ILE A 304 5.75 19.08 -24.84
C ILE A 304 5.51 18.34 -23.52
N ARG A 305 4.96 17.11 -23.57
CA ARG A 305 4.69 16.32 -22.38
C ARG A 305 5.96 16.09 -21.56
N VAL A 306 7.05 15.66 -22.21
CA VAL A 306 8.34 15.44 -21.55
C VAL A 306 8.92 16.75 -21.05
N ALA A 307 8.91 17.82 -21.84
CA ALA A 307 9.42 19.13 -21.44
C ALA A 307 8.75 19.64 -20.16
N ILE A 308 7.44 19.40 -20.02
CA ILE A 308 6.64 19.91 -18.89
C ILE A 308 6.67 18.96 -17.70
N THR A 309 6.65 17.64 -17.91
CA THR A 309 6.45 16.67 -16.82
C THR A 309 7.68 15.82 -16.50
N GLY A 310 8.68 15.79 -17.37
CA GLY A 310 9.77 14.81 -17.32
C GLY A 310 9.31 13.39 -17.64
N ARG A 311 8.08 13.18 -18.09
CA ARG A 311 7.51 11.84 -18.28
C ARG A 311 6.97 11.67 -19.69
N THR A 312 7.07 10.45 -20.20
CA THR A 312 6.48 10.05 -21.47
C THR A 312 4.99 9.76 -21.36
N VAL A 313 4.49 9.57 -20.14
CA VAL A 313 3.08 9.34 -19.83
C VAL A 313 2.67 10.32 -18.73
N SER A 314 1.56 11.00 -18.93
CA SER A 314 0.93 11.86 -17.93
C SER A 314 -0.58 11.94 -18.19
N PRO A 315 -1.36 12.64 -17.35
CA PRO A 315 -2.76 12.94 -17.64
C PRO A 315 -2.96 13.75 -18.94
N GLY A 316 -4.16 14.29 -19.16
CA GLY A 316 -4.45 15.15 -20.31
C GLY A 316 -3.40 16.25 -20.46
N LEU A 317 -2.84 16.41 -21.67
CA LEU A 317 -1.73 17.33 -21.91
C LEU A 317 -2.10 18.78 -21.53
N PHE A 318 -3.33 19.19 -21.88
CA PHE A 318 -3.83 20.53 -21.61
C PHE A 318 -4.13 20.75 -20.13
N ASP A 319 -4.65 19.73 -19.43
CA ASP A 319 -4.86 19.78 -17.97
C ASP A 319 -3.53 19.94 -17.24
N VAL A 320 -2.52 19.16 -17.64
CA VAL A 320 -1.17 19.26 -17.08
C VAL A 320 -0.56 20.63 -17.33
N ILE A 321 -0.65 21.16 -18.56
CA ILE A 321 -0.14 22.50 -18.89
C ILE A 321 -0.84 23.55 -18.02
N SER A 322 -2.17 23.55 -18.03
CA SER A 322 -3.00 24.50 -17.28
C SER A 322 -2.64 24.45 -15.78
N LEU A 323 -2.57 23.25 -15.22
CA LEU A 323 -2.30 23.03 -13.80
C LEU A 323 -0.85 23.31 -13.41
N ALA A 324 0.12 23.15 -14.32
CA ALA A 324 1.53 23.54 -14.10
C ALA A 324 1.73 25.05 -13.99
N GLY A 325 0.82 25.83 -14.57
CA GLY A 325 0.85 27.29 -14.54
C GLY A 325 1.75 27.90 -15.61
N ARG A 326 1.39 29.12 -16.04
CA ARG A 326 1.95 29.79 -17.21
C ARG A 326 3.47 29.94 -17.14
N GLU A 327 3.98 30.57 -16.10
CA GLU A 327 5.41 30.92 -15.98
C GLU A 327 6.31 29.67 -16.09
N LEU A 328 5.96 28.63 -15.34
CA LEU A 328 6.71 27.37 -15.32
C LEU A 328 6.68 26.66 -16.69
N VAL A 329 5.51 26.62 -17.34
CA VAL A 329 5.35 26.05 -18.68
C VAL A 329 6.20 26.80 -19.71
N LEU A 330 6.14 28.13 -19.71
CA LEU A 330 6.90 28.95 -20.65
C LEU A 330 8.41 28.75 -20.48
N ALA A 331 8.89 28.75 -19.23
CA ALA A 331 10.29 28.49 -18.92
C ALA A 331 10.74 27.11 -19.43
N ARG A 332 9.93 26.07 -19.20
CA ARG A 332 10.24 24.70 -19.63
C ARG A 332 10.21 24.52 -21.14
N LEU A 333 9.25 25.12 -21.84
CA LEU A 333 9.18 25.06 -23.30
C LEU A 333 10.36 25.78 -23.96
N ARG A 334 10.74 26.96 -23.44
CA ARG A 334 11.90 27.71 -23.94
C ARG A 334 13.19 26.91 -23.72
N LYS A 335 13.40 26.35 -22.52
CA LYS A 335 14.53 25.46 -22.23
C LYS A 335 14.56 24.24 -23.15
N ALA A 336 13.43 23.57 -23.34
CA ALA A 336 13.34 22.42 -24.24
C ALA A 336 13.67 22.77 -25.70
N ALA A 337 13.30 23.97 -26.16
CA ALA A 337 13.69 24.45 -27.49
C ALA A 337 15.20 24.72 -27.60
N GLU A 338 15.84 25.24 -26.55
CA GLU A 338 17.29 25.38 -26.49
C GLU A 338 18.01 24.04 -26.50
N ASP A 339 17.53 23.08 -25.72
CA ASP A 339 18.09 21.73 -25.64
C ASP A 339 17.93 20.99 -26.98
N ALA A 340 16.80 21.13 -27.66
CA ALA A 340 16.58 20.60 -29.01
C ALA A 340 17.61 21.16 -30.02
N ARG A 341 17.97 22.45 -29.92
CA ARG A 341 19.02 23.05 -30.77
C ARG A 341 20.41 22.53 -30.44
N LYS A 342 20.70 22.24 -29.17
CA LYS A 342 22.00 21.73 -28.72
C LYS A 342 22.21 20.27 -29.12
N GLY A 343 21.17 19.44 -29.09
CA GLY A 343 21.21 18.06 -29.58
C GLY A 343 21.38 17.92 -31.10
N ALA A 344 21.38 19.04 -31.84
CA ALA A 344 21.72 19.13 -33.27
C ALA A 344 23.24 19.30 -33.53
N LYS A 345 24.05 19.43 -32.47
CA LYS A 345 25.52 19.54 -32.52
C LYS A 345 26.16 18.33 -31.87
#